data_AF-A0A1M6RP36-F1
#
_entry.id   AF-A0A1M6RP36-F1
#
_cell.length_a   1.000
_cell.length_b   1.000
_cell.length_c   1.000
_cell.angle_alpha   90.00
_cell.angle_beta   90.00
_cell.angle_gamma   90.00
#
_symmetry.space_group_name_H-M   'P 1'
#
loop_
_entity.id
_entity.type
_entity.pdbx_description
1 polymer ?
#
loop_
_entity_poly.entity_id
_entity_poly.type
_entity_poly.pdbx_seq_one_letter_code
_entity_poly.pdbx_strand_id
1 'polypeptide(L)' 'MSVLYLLIPLSLVLLGLAVWAFFWAVNNDQFDDLEGPAYRILFDEDDPPAPRPVHRQQDDATGPSQDRENGA' A
#
# COMPACT_ATOMS: atom_id res chain seq x y z
N MET A 1 52.69 -4.48 0.85
CA MET A 1 51.90 -5.62 0.35
C MET A 1 50.99 -6.25 1.41
N SER A 2 50.53 -5.49 2.41
CA SER A 2 49.70 -6.00 3.51
C SER A 2 48.19 -5.73 3.32
N VAL A 3 47.84 -4.67 2.58
CA VAL A 3 46.44 -4.24 2.39
C VAL A 3 45.57 -5.29 1.69
N LEU A 4 46.16 -6.15 0.86
CA LEU A 4 45.46 -7.24 0.18
C LEU A 4 44.84 -8.23 1.19
N TYR A 5 45.49 -8.46 2.33
CA TYR A 5 44.96 -9.33 3.37
C TYR A 5 43.71 -8.76 4.06
N LEU A 6 43.48 -7.45 3.98
CA LEU A 6 42.27 -6.80 4.48
C LEU A 6 41.21 -6.68 3.39
N LEU A 7 41.61 -6.34 2.16
CA LEU A 7 40.69 -6.12 1.05
C LEU A 7 40.02 -7.39 0.55
N ILE A 8 40.73 -8.52 0.49
CA ILE A 8 40.17 -9.80 0.06
C ILE A 8 38.99 -10.23 0.95
N PRO A 9 39.14 -10.38 2.28
CA PRO A 9 38.02 -10.78 3.13
C PRO A 9 36.91 -9.73 3.15
N LEU A 10 37.25 -8.44 3.16
CA LEU A 10 36.26 -7.37 3.10
C LEU A 10 35.40 -7.45 1.83
N SER A 11 36.02 -7.69 0.67
CA SER A 11 35.30 -7.86 -0.59
C SER A 11 34.41 -9.10 -0.60
N LEU A 12 34.85 -10.22 -0.01
CA LEU A 12 34.04 -11.44 0.10
C LEU A 12 32.81 -11.23 0.98
N VAL A 13 32.95 -10.51 2.09
CA VAL A 13 31.83 -10.13 2.95
C VAL A 13 30.86 -9.23 2.20
N LEU A 14 31.35 -8.18 1.54
CA LEU A 14 30.50 -7.27 0.77
C LEU A 14 29.78 -7.98 -0.38
N LEU A 15 30.48 -8.86 -1.10
CA LEU A 15 29.89 -9.68 -2.16
C LEU A 15 28.82 -10.62 -1.60
N GLY A 16 29.09 -11.28 -0.47
CA GLY A 16 28.13 -12.15 0.21
C GLY A 16 26.88 -11.38 0.66
N LEU A 17 27.04 -10.18 1.22
CA LEU A 17 25.93 -9.31 1.61
C LEU A 17 25.11 -8.87 0.39
N ALA A 18 25.77 -8.52 -0.72
CA ALA A 18 25.09 -8.13 -1.95
C ALA A 18 24.26 -9.28 -2.53
N VAL A 19 24.82 -10.49 -2.58
CA VAL A 19 24.12 -11.69 -3.05
C VAL A 19 22.95 -12.01 -2.12
N TRP A 20 23.15 -11.98 -0.81
CA TRP A 20 22.08 -12.21 0.16
C TRP A 20 20.94 -11.20 0.04
N ALA A 21 21.25 -9.90 -0.08
CA ALA A 21 20.28 -8.84 -0.28
C ALA A 21 19.52 -9.00 -1.61
N PHE A 22 20.20 -9.42 -2.68
CA PHE A 22 19.57 -9.72 -3.97
C PHE A 22 18.53 -10.83 -3.84
N PHE A 23 18.89 -11.97 -3.22
CA PHE A 23 17.94 -13.07 -3.03
C PHE A 23 16.79 -12.70 -2.09
N TRP A 24 17.06 -11.91 -1.05
CA TRP A 24 16.02 -11.36 -0.18
C TRP A 24 15.02 -10.49 -0.95
N ALA A 25 15.52 -9.59 -1.82
CA ALA A 25 14.67 -8.71 -2.62
C ALA A 25 13.82 -9.48 -3.64
N VAL A 26 14.40 -10.49 -4.30
CA VAL A 26 13.67 -11.37 -5.23
C VAL A 26 12.56 -12.14 -4.52
N ASN A 27 12.81 -12.66 -3.32
CA ASN A 27 11.80 -13.41 -2.56
C ASN A 27 10.73 -12.50 -1.92
N ASN A 28 10.94 -11.19 -1.85
CA ASN A 28 9.98 -10.25 -1.26
C ASN A 28 8.98 -9.70 -2.28
N ASP A 29 8.80 -10.36 -3.43
CA ASP A 29 7.70 -10.11 -4.37
C ASP A 29 7.60 -8.65 -4.87
N GLN A 30 8.69 -7.86 -4.76
CA GLN A 30 8.70 -6.44 -5.13
C GLN A 30 8.56 -6.19 -6.64
N PHE A 31 8.39 -7.24 -7.44
CA PHE A 31 8.20 -7.17 -8.87
C PHE A 31 6.75 -7.42 -9.30
N ASP A 32 5.88 -7.92 -8.40
CA ASP A 32 4.49 -8.24 -8.74
C ASP A 32 3.59 -6.99 -8.87
N ASP A 33 3.98 -5.85 -8.25
CA ASP A 33 3.22 -4.58 -8.34
C ASP A 33 3.70 -3.62 -9.47
N LEU A 34 4.54 -4.10 -10.40
CA LEU A 34 4.91 -3.34 -11.60
C LEU A 34 3.79 -3.33 -12.66
N GLU A 35 2.85 -4.28 -12.58
CA GLU A 35 1.73 -4.42 -13.52
C GLU A 35 0.55 -3.48 -13.18
N GLY A 36 0.46 -3.00 -11.94
CA GLY A 36 -0.67 -2.26 -11.39
C GLY A 36 -0.93 -0.85 -11.97
N PRO A 37 0.10 -0.03 -12.28
CA PRO A 37 -0.14 1.35 -12.75
C PRO A 37 -0.35 1.49 -14.26
N ALA A 38 0.31 0.67 -15.08
CA ALA A 38 0.28 0.79 -16.54
C ALA A 38 -1.06 0.37 -17.15
N TYR A 39 -1.77 -0.57 -16.53
CA TYR A 39 -3.08 -1.01 -16.99
C TYR A 39 -4.16 0.07 -16.81
N ARG A 40 -4.08 0.86 -15.74
CA ARG A 40 -5.03 1.92 -15.42
C ARG A 40 -5.02 3.04 -16.47
N ILE A 41 -3.84 3.43 -16.96
CA ILE A 41 -3.73 4.55 -17.89
C ILE A 41 -4.24 4.26 -19.31
N LEU A 42 -4.32 2.98 -19.71
CA LEU A 42 -4.83 2.58 -21.04
C LEU A 42 -6.32 2.22 -21.04
N PHE A 43 -6.90 1.83 -19.89
CA PHE A 43 -8.25 1.29 -19.81
C PHE A 43 -9.22 2.15 -18.96
N ASP A 44 -8.75 3.17 -18.22
CA ASP A 44 -9.61 4.04 -17.41
C ASP A 44 -10.34 5.13 -18.21
N GLU A 45 -10.09 5.28 -19.52
CA GLU A 45 -10.80 6.26 -20.37
C GLU A 45 -12.19 5.81 -20.82
N ASP A 46 -12.49 4.50 -20.75
CA ASP A 46 -13.72 3.90 -21.28
C ASP A 46 -14.77 3.53 -20.21
N ASP A 47 -14.43 3.60 -18.92
CA ASP A 47 -15.40 3.27 -17.86
C ASP A 47 -16.15 4.54 -17.40
N PRO A 48 -17.49 4.63 -17.58
CA PRO A 48 -18.27 5.73 -17.05
C PRO A 48 -18.08 5.78 -15.52
N PRO A 49 -17.96 6.98 -14.92
CA PRO A 49 -17.67 7.09 -13.49
C PRO A 49 -18.71 6.31 -12.70
N ALA A 50 -18.25 5.22 -12.05
CA ALA A 50 -19.10 4.43 -11.17
C ALA A 50 -19.77 5.38 -10.16
N PRO A 51 -21.09 5.26 -9.92
CA PRO A 51 -21.77 6.11 -8.96
C PRO A 51 -21.09 5.95 -7.62
N ARG A 52 -20.43 7.02 -7.14
CA ARG A 52 -19.88 7.08 -5.78
C ARG A 52 -21.01 6.65 -4.83
N PRO A 53 -20.87 5.56 -4.06
CA PRO A 53 -21.85 5.26 -3.03
C PRO A 53 -21.75 6.41 -2.04
N VAL A 54 -22.76 7.28 -2.06
CA VAL A 54 -22.95 8.27 -1.02
C VAL A 54 -23.11 7.43 0.24
N HIS A 55 -22.08 7.41 1.08
CA HIS A 55 -22.21 6.94 2.46
C HIS A 55 -23.26 7.84 3.10
N ARG A 56 -24.53 7.41 3.00
CA ARG A 56 -25.61 7.88 3.85
C ARG A 56 -25.25 7.30 5.20
N GLN A 57 -24.48 8.07 5.94
CA GLN A 57 -24.27 7.93 7.36
C GLN A 57 -25.65 8.00 8.01
N GLN A 58 -26.27 6.82 8.12
CA GLN A 58 -27.22 6.50 9.17
C GLN A 58 -26.44 6.61 10.47
N ASP A 59 -26.28 7.84 10.96
CA ASP A 59 -26.02 8.05 12.37
C ASP A 59 -27.37 8.33 13.02
N ASP A 60 -27.80 7.28 13.69
CA ASP A 60 -28.85 7.23 14.68
C ASP A 60 -28.81 8.45 15.61
N ALA A 61 -29.84 9.29 15.51
CA ALA A 61 -30.29 10.12 16.62
C ALA A 61 -31.78 9.88 16.84
N THR A 62 -32.09 8.64 17.20
CA THR A 62 -33.32 8.28 17.92
C THR A 62 -33.27 8.95 19.29
N GLY A 63 -33.66 10.23 19.35
CA GLY A 63 -33.91 10.93 20.60
C GLY A 63 -35.39 10.80 21.00
N PRO A 64 -35.75 10.12 22.11
CA PRO A 64 -37.13 10.02 22.54
C PRO A 64 -37.40 11.06 23.63
N SER A 65 -37.93 12.24 23.31
CA SER A 65 -38.62 13.11 24.30
C SER A 65 -39.36 14.25 23.60
N GLN A 66 -40.69 14.25 23.68
CA GLN A 66 -41.48 15.20 24.50
C GLN A 66 -41.72 16.54 23.81
N ASP A 67 -42.93 16.70 23.26
CA ASP A 67 -43.79 17.88 23.48
C ASP A 67 -45.02 17.79 22.57
N ARG A 68 -45.97 16.96 23.00
CA ARG A 68 -47.38 17.03 22.59
C ARG A 68 -48.25 16.69 23.78
N GLU A 69 -48.30 17.58 24.76
CA GLU A 69 -49.44 17.71 25.65
C GLU A 69 -49.18 18.94 26.49
N ASN A 70 -49.97 19.99 26.29
CA ASN A 70 -50.43 20.94 27.29
C ASN A 70 -51.48 21.82 26.60
N GLY A 71 -52.74 21.43 26.77
CA GLY A 71 -53.88 22.25 26.42
C GLY A 71 -54.03 23.43 27.38
N ALA A 72 -54.49 24.55 26.82
CA ALA A 72 -55.34 25.54 27.46
C ALA A 72 -56.02 26.34 26.33
#